data_AF-A0AAW0MHD1-F1
#
_entry.id   AF-A0AAW0MHD1-F1
#
_cell.length_a   1.000
_cell.length_b   1.000
_cell.length_c   1.000
_cell.angle_alpha   90.00
_cell.angle_beta   90.00
_cell.angle_gamma   90.00
#
_symmetry.space_group_name_H-M   'P 1'
#
loop_
_entity.id
_entity.type
_entity.pdbx_description
1 polymer ?
#
loop_
_entity_poly.entity_id
_entity_poly.type
_entity_poly.pdbx_seq_one_letter_code
_entity_poly.pdbx_strand_id
1 'polypeptide(L)'
;MFLIKTRTFCSKVKRLPELTLFTKDPCPLCDEAKEQLQPFKHRLRLQEVDISDPIHRKFWLQYRFHIPVFHLNGTEIMRHRLDPEKLDLVLKETEDRDRDQDQD
;
A
#
# COMPACT_ATOMS: atom_id res chain seq x y z
N MET A 1 -50.06 -9.22 4.75
CA MET A 1 -48.78 -9.03 5.46
C MET A 1 -47.71 -8.75 4.41
N PHE A 2 -47.34 -7.48 4.24
CA PHE A 2 -46.27 -7.10 3.30
C PHE A 2 -44.93 -7.17 4.05
N LEU A 3 -44.09 -8.15 3.70
CA LEU A 3 -42.71 -8.19 4.17
C LEU A 3 -41.94 -7.07 3.46
N ILE A 4 -41.61 -6.03 4.22
CA ILE A 4 -40.74 -4.94 3.76
C ILE A 4 -39.32 -5.52 3.71
N LYS A 5 -38.86 -5.96 2.53
CA LYS A 5 -37.44 -6.24 2.28
C LYS A 5 -36.69 -4.91 2.28
N THR A 6 -36.15 -4.51 3.43
CA THR A 6 -35.26 -3.36 3.51
C THR A 6 -33.93 -3.74 2.84
N ARG A 7 -33.73 -3.29 1.59
CA ARG A 7 -32.41 -3.29 0.94
C ARG A 7 -31.57 -2.26 1.68
N THR A 8 -30.71 -2.71 2.59
CA THR A 8 -29.72 -1.87 3.23
C THR A 8 -28.70 -1.45 2.18
N PHE A 9 -28.79 -0.22 1.68
CA PHE A 9 -27.78 0.34 0.79
C PHE A 9 -26.58 0.75 1.65
N CYS A 10 -25.59 -0.13 1.75
CA CYS A 10 -24.32 0.20 2.38
C CYS A 10 -23.45 0.89 1.31
N SER A 11 -23.36 2.21 1.35
CA SER A 11 -22.40 2.95 0.53
C SER A 11 -20.98 2.57 0.97
N LYS A 12 -20.30 1.67 0.24
CA LYS A 12 -18.89 1.37 0.48
C LYS A 12 -18.07 2.64 0.28
N VAL A 13 -17.42 3.11 1.34
CA VAL A 13 -16.45 4.21 1.24
C VAL A 13 -15.25 3.68 0.45
N LYS A 14 -14.97 4.25 -0.72
CA LYS A 14 -13.71 3.98 -1.44
C LYS A 14 -12.55 4.36 -0.53
N ARG A 15 -11.77 3.36 -0.10
CA ARG A 15 -10.59 3.56 0.73
C ARG A 15 -9.37 3.61 -0.18
N LEU A 16 -8.48 4.57 0.06
CA LEU A 16 -7.20 4.61 -0.65
C LEU A 16 -6.38 3.35 -0.28
N PRO A 17 -5.68 2.73 -1.24
CA PRO A 17 -4.81 1.61 -0.95
C PRO A 17 -3.68 2.03 -0.01
N GLU A 18 -3.30 1.13 0.89
CA GLU A 18 -2.22 1.36 1.85
C GLU A 18 -0.90 0.84 1.29
N LEU A 19 0.07 1.73 1.12
CA LEU A 19 1.43 1.37 0.73
C LEU A 19 2.32 1.38 1.97
N THR A 20 2.80 0.22 2.39
CA THR A 20 3.79 0.09 3.47
C THR A 20 5.20 0.12 2.90
N LEU A 21 6.01 1.09 3.32
CA LEU A 21 7.43 1.21 3.02
C LEU A 21 8.25 0.74 4.23
N PHE A 22 8.99 -0.36 4.06
CA PHE A 22 9.97 -0.82 5.04
C PHE A 22 11.30 -0.09 4.83
N THR A 23 11.75 0.63 5.86
CA THR A 23 12.90 1.55 5.80
C THR A 23 13.75 1.45 7.07
N LYS A 24 14.92 2.11 7.09
CA LYS A 24 15.74 2.36 8.29
C LYS A 24 16.49 3.68 8.16
N ASP A 25 17.06 4.18 9.25
CA ASP A 25 17.99 5.32 9.22
C ASP A 25 19.43 4.86 9.56
N PRO A 26 20.46 5.21 8.75
CA PRO A 26 20.40 5.88 7.44
C PRO A 26 20.05 4.92 6.29
N CYS A 27 19.30 5.41 5.28
CA CYS A 27 18.97 4.66 4.06
C CYS A 27 18.78 5.57 2.83
N PRO A 28 19.85 5.86 2.06
CA PRO A 28 19.77 6.73 0.87
C PRO A 28 18.78 6.23 -0.20
N LEU A 29 18.67 4.89 -0.38
CA LEU A 29 17.70 4.31 -1.32
C LEU A 29 16.25 4.52 -0.87
N CYS A 30 16.03 4.58 0.44
CA CYS A 30 14.72 4.85 1.01
C CYS A 30 14.33 6.32 0.81
N ASP A 31 15.30 7.24 0.90
CA ASP A 31 15.08 8.66 0.64
C ASP A 31 14.72 8.90 -0.84
N GLU A 32 15.48 8.31 -1.77
CA GLU A 32 15.17 8.34 -3.22
C GLU A 32 13.75 7.80 -3.50
N ALA A 33 13.39 6.68 -2.88
CA ALA A 33 12.05 6.11 -3.01
C ALA A 33 10.93 7.04 -2.51
N LYS A 34 11.14 7.76 -1.40
CA LYS A 34 10.16 8.70 -0.86
C LYS A 34 9.94 9.90 -1.78
N GLU A 35 10.99 10.35 -2.47
CA GLU A 35 10.88 11.40 -3.49
C GLU A 35 10.06 10.91 -4.69
N GLN A 36 10.36 9.71 -5.18
CA GLN A 36 9.63 9.11 -6.31
C GLN A 36 8.16 8.78 -5.97
N LEU A 37 7.81 8.64 -4.68
CA LEU A 37 6.43 8.47 -4.22
C LEU A 37 5.60 9.76 -4.21
N GLN A 38 6.22 10.94 -4.24
CA GLN A 38 5.51 12.22 -4.14
C GLN A 38 4.34 12.36 -5.13
N PRO A 39 4.46 11.97 -6.42
CA PRO A 39 3.35 12.05 -7.38
C PRO A 39 2.16 11.17 -7.00
N PHE A 40 2.37 10.08 -6.26
CA PHE A 40 1.34 9.08 -5.95
C PHE A 40 0.63 9.31 -4.62
N LYS A 41 1.09 10.25 -3.77
CA LYS A 41 0.55 10.48 -2.42
C LYS A 41 -0.95 10.75 -2.34
N HIS A 42 -1.55 11.24 -3.41
CA HIS A 42 -3.00 11.50 -3.47
C HIS A 42 -3.83 10.24 -3.78
N ARG A 43 -3.19 9.19 -4.29
CA ARG A 43 -3.82 7.93 -4.72
C ARG A 43 -3.62 6.80 -3.72
N LEU A 44 -2.76 6.97 -2.74
CA LEU A 44 -2.44 5.94 -1.74
C LEU A 44 -2.20 6.55 -0.38
N ARG A 45 -2.32 5.74 0.67
CA ARG A 45 -1.88 6.08 2.02
C ARG A 45 -0.50 5.47 2.26
N LEU A 46 0.51 6.32 2.42
CA LEU A 46 1.86 5.84 2.74
C LEU A 46 1.97 5.56 4.24
N GLN A 47 2.44 4.36 4.59
CA GLN A 47 2.82 3.96 5.93
C GLN A 47 4.30 3.58 5.92
N GLU A 48 5.07 4.17 6.82
CA GLU A 48 6.49 3.81 6.98
C GLU A 48 6.67 2.87 8.17
N VAL A 49 7.49 1.84 8.01
CA VAL A 49 7.87 0.91 9.06
C VAL A 49 9.39 0.90 9.17
N ASP A 50 9.89 1.45 10.27
CA ASP A 50 11.32 1.34 10.60
C ASP A 50 11.62 -0.09 11.06
N ILE A 51 12.38 -0.82 10.25
CA ILE A 51 12.77 -2.20 10.55
C ILE A 51 13.79 -2.30 11.68
N SER A 52 14.40 -1.18 12.08
CA SER A 52 15.40 -1.13 13.17
C SER A 52 14.76 -1.14 14.55
N ASP A 53 13.46 -0.83 14.63
CA ASP A 53 12.70 -0.89 15.88
C ASP A 53 12.66 -2.34 16.40
N PRO A 54 13.00 -2.60 17.68
CA PRO A 54 12.89 -3.92 18.30
C PRO A 54 11.51 -4.58 18.14
N ILE A 55 10.42 -3.80 18.12
CA ILE A 55 9.04 -4.29 17.88
C ILE A 55 8.90 -4.92 16.49
N HIS A 56 9.72 -4.48 15.53
CA HIS A 56 9.75 -4.92 14.15
C HIS A 56 10.85 -5.94 13.84
N ARG A 57 11.39 -6.65 14.86
CA ARG A 57 12.47 -7.64 14.69
C ARG A 57 12.23 -8.66 13.57
N LYS A 58 10.98 -9.06 13.33
CA LYS A 58 10.62 -9.94 12.22
C LYS A 58 10.98 -9.34 10.85
N PHE A 59 10.73 -8.06 10.65
CA PHE A 59 11.02 -7.33 9.42
C PHE A 59 12.51 -7.07 9.27
N TRP A 60 13.24 -6.84 10.37
CA TRP A 60 14.70 -6.78 10.32
C TRP A 60 15.30 -8.06 9.75
N LEU A 61 14.89 -9.21 10.27
CA LEU A 61 15.40 -10.51 9.83
C LEU A 61 15.08 -10.77 8.35
N GLN A 62 13.91 -10.34 7.89
CA GLN A 62 13.43 -10.56 6.53
C GLN A 62 14.03 -9.57 5.51
N TYR A 63 14.15 -8.29 5.87
CA TYR A 63 14.33 -7.21 4.91
C TYR A 63 15.61 -6.39 5.06
N ARG A 64 16.47 -6.61 6.07
CA ARG A 64 17.69 -5.80 6.29
C ARG A 64 18.61 -5.60 5.09
N PHE A 65 18.59 -6.52 4.11
CA PHE A 65 19.37 -6.46 2.87
C PHE A 65 18.53 -6.17 1.62
N HIS A 66 17.22 -6.00 1.79
CA HIS A 66 16.25 -5.81 0.71
C HIS A 66 15.52 -4.46 0.74
N ILE A 67 15.70 -3.66 1.80
CA ILE A 67 15.13 -2.33 1.88
C ILE A 67 15.64 -1.39 0.77
N PRO A 68 14.81 -0.46 0.28
CA PRO A 68 13.39 -0.29 0.60
C PRO A 68 12.53 -1.45 0.07
N VAL A 69 11.54 -1.91 0.86
CA VAL A 69 10.54 -2.92 0.44
C VAL A 69 9.15 -2.30 0.50
N PHE A 70 8.31 -2.60 -0.48
CA PHE A 70 7.00 -1.97 -0.64
C PHE A 70 5.90 -3.02 -0.64
N HIS A 71 4.96 -2.90 0.28
CA HIS A 71 3.75 -3.70 0.29
C HIS A 71 2.55 -2.83 -0.07
N LEU A 72 1.69 -3.29 -0.97
CA LEU A 72 0.39 -2.68 -1.23
C LEU A 72 -0.70 -3.56 -0.62
N ASN A 73 -1.49 -2.98 0.28
CA ASN A 73 -2.53 -3.68 1.03
C ASN A 73 -2.02 -5.00 1.66
N GLY A 74 -0.80 -4.95 2.21
CA GLY A 74 -0.13 -6.09 2.84
C GLY A 74 0.60 -7.05 1.90
N THR A 75 0.51 -6.88 0.57
CA THR A 75 1.18 -7.75 -0.43
C THR A 75 2.45 -7.09 -0.95
N GLU A 76 3.59 -7.79 -0.90
CA GLU A 76 4.87 -7.29 -1.43
C GLU A 76 4.78 -7.08 -2.95
N ILE A 77 5.02 -5.85 -3.43
CA ILE A 77 4.95 -5.50 -4.85
C ILE A 77 6.32 -5.22 -5.46
N MET A 78 7.29 -4.70 -4.69
CA MET A 78 8.65 -4.43 -5.16
C MET A 78 9.62 -4.23 -3.99
N ARG A 79 10.93 -4.23 -4.29
CA ARG A 79 12.03 -4.04 -3.33
C ARG A 79 13.26 -3.42 -4.01
N HIS A 80 14.20 -2.91 -3.22
CA HIS A 80 15.46 -2.25 -3.61
C HIS A 80 15.32 -0.90 -4.32
N ARG A 81 14.38 -0.77 -5.26
CA ARG A 81 14.09 0.47 -5.98
C ARG A 81 12.59 0.59 -6.21
N LEU A 82 12.10 1.82 -6.21
CA LEU A 82 10.74 2.09 -6.64
C LEU A 82 10.71 2.19 -8.17
N ASP A 83 9.70 1.53 -8.75
CA ASP A 83 9.38 1.60 -10.16
C ASP A 83 8.06 2.35 -10.30
N PRO A 84 8.08 3.63 -10.75
CA PRO A 84 6.88 4.44 -10.87
C PRO A 84 5.86 3.86 -11.85
N GLU A 85 6.32 3.23 -12.94
CA GLU A 85 5.45 2.65 -13.96
C GLU A 85 4.73 1.42 -13.39
N LYS A 86 5.48 0.54 -12.71
CA LYS A 86 4.89 -0.61 -12.01
C LYS A 86 3.91 -0.18 -10.93
N LEU A 87 4.26 0.84 -10.14
CA LEU A 87 3.37 1.36 -9.10
C LEU A 87 2.08 1.90 -9.69
N ASP A 88 2.14 2.68 -10.78
CA ASP A 88 0.97 3.20 -11.46
C ASP A 88 0.03 2.10 -11.96
N LEU A 89 0.59 1.05 -12.57
CA LEU A 89 -0.17 -0.11 -13.05
C LEU A 89 -0.89 -0.83 -11.91
N VAL A 90 -0.18 -1.17 -10.84
CA VAL A 90 -0.76 -1.90 -9.70
C VAL A 90 -1.83 -1.05 -8.98
N LEU A 91 -1.64 0.27 -8.89
CA LEU A 91 -2.65 1.16 -8.33
C LEU A 91 -3.91 1.20 -9.19
N LYS A 92 -3.77 1.26 -10.53
CA LYS A 92 -4.92 1.19 -11.45
C LYS A 92 -5.70 -0.11 -11.29
N GLU A 93 -5.01 -1.24 -11.27
CA GLU A 93 -5.62 -2.56 -11.04
C GLU A 93 -6.35 -2.62 -9.69
N THR A 94 -5.78 -2.01 -8.65
CA THR A 94 -6.41 -1.95 -7.33
C THR A 94 -7.67 -1.09 -7.34
N GLU A 95 -7.62 0.08 -7.98
CA GLU A 95 -8.76 0.99 -8.14
C GLU A 95 -9.91 0.35 -8.95
N ASP A 96 -9.59 -0.47 -9.94
CA ASP A 96 -10.57 -1.20 -10.77
C ASP A 96 -11.24 -2.35 -10.00
N ARG A 97 -10.47 -3.12 -9.23
CA ARG A 97 -11.02 -4.20 -8.38
C ARG A 97 -11.98 -3.68 -7.31
N ASP A 98 -11.79 -2.45 -6.86
CA ASP A 98 -12.70 -1.79 -5.93
C ASP A 98 -13.97 -1.26 -6.64
N ARG A 99 -13.94 -1.03 -7.96
CA ARG A 99 -15.14 -0.68 -8.75
C ARG A 99 -16.02 -1.92 -9.01
N ASP A 100 -15.43 -3.06 -9.33
CA ASP A 100 -16.20 -4.25 -9.71
C ASP A 100 -16.95 -4.89 -8.52
N GLN A 101 -16.43 -4.71 -7.30
CA GLN A 101 -17.09 -5.15 -6.05
C GLN A 101 -18.27 -4.27 -5.59
N ASP A 102 -18.63 -3.24 -6.36
CA ASP A 102 -19.81 -2.40 -6.14
C ASP A 102 -21.00 -2.82 -7.04
N GLN A 103 -20.86 -3.85 -7.89
CA GLN A 103 -21.90 -4.31 -8.82
C GLN A 103 -22.68 -5.57 -8.36
N ASP A 104 -22.37 -6.13 -7.18
CA ASP A 104 -23.01 -7.35 -6.64
C ASP A 104 -23.82 -7.10 -5.34
#